data_AF-A0A1V4R9S8-F1
#
_entry.id   AF-A0A1V4R9S8-F1
#
_cell.length_a   1.000
_cell.length_b   1.000
_cell.length_c   1.000
_cell.angle_alpha   90.00
_cell.angle_beta   90.00
_cell.angle_gamma   90.00
#
_symmetry.space_group_name_H-M   'P 1'
#
loop_
_entity.id
_entity.type
_entity.pdbx_description
1 polymer ?
#
loop_
_entity_poly.entity_id
_entity_poly.type
_entity_poly.pdbx_seq_one_letter_code
_entity_poly.pdbx_strand_id
1 'polypeptide(L)'
;MIRNHRLLSINGFPTALKWRFCRNADGEKHYVFCNADEGEPGTFKDRVILTERPQLLFAGMTIAGYAIGSDEGILYLRYEYKFMEAQLKEVLQQLRDKNLLGKNITGKEGFDFDIRIQFGGGAYVCGEESALLESAEGKRGEPRDRPPFPVVKGY
;
A
#
# COMPACT_ATOMS: atom_id res chain seq x y z
N MET A 1 2.86 22.55 -9.85
CA MET A 1 1.82 22.33 -8.82
C MET A 1 2.37 21.32 -7.82
N ILE A 2 2.19 21.53 -6.53
CA ILE A 2 2.75 20.70 -5.46
C ILE A 2 1.61 19.96 -4.77
N ARG A 3 1.79 18.68 -4.46
CA ARG A 3 0.92 17.87 -3.58
C ARG A 3 1.81 16.99 -2.70
N ASN A 4 1.30 16.52 -1.57
CA ASN A 4 2.02 15.71 -0.59
C ASN A 4 1.35 14.34 -0.40
N HIS A 5 2.13 13.26 -0.24
CA HIS A 5 1.63 11.90 0.06
C HIS A 5 2.66 11.12 0.89
N ARG A 6 2.36 10.85 2.16
CA ARG A 6 3.26 10.10 3.06
C ARG A 6 2.85 8.62 3.16
N LEU A 7 3.84 7.75 3.06
CA LEU A 7 3.70 6.29 2.97
C LEU A 7 3.77 5.60 4.35
N LEU A 8 3.50 4.29 4.39
CA LEU A 8 3.52 3.47 5.61
C LEU A 8 4.17 2.08 5.38
N SER A 9 5.50 2.03 5.41
CA SER A 9 6.27 0.78 5.44
C SER A 9 6.32 0.16 6.85
N ILE A 10 6.28 -1.17 6.94
CA ILE A 10 6.18 -1.92 8.20
C ILE A 10 7.57 -2.36 8.67
N ASN A 11 8.28 -1.48 9.39
CA ASN A 11 9.53 -1.86 10.05
C ASN A 11 9.76 -1.06 11.34
N GLY A 12 10.11 -1.76 12.43
CA GLY A 12 10.62 -1.22 13.71
C GLY A 12 9.74 -0.27 14.55
N PHE A 13 8.73 0.38 13.97
CA PHE A 13 8.01 1.50 14.59
C PHE A 13 6.56 1.15 14.98
N PRO A 14 6.02 1.59 16.14
CA PRO A 14 4.67 1.23 16.56
C PRO A 14 3.58 1.70 15.59
N THR A 15 2.84 0.75 15.01
CA THR A 15 1.85 0.98 13.95
C THR A 15 0.81 2.05 14.32
N ALA A 16 0.29 2.02 15.55
CA ALA A 16 -0.70 2.99 16.03
C ALA A 16 -0.17 4.44 16.09
N LEU A 17 1.11 4.64 16.43
CA LEU A 17 1.76 5.96 16.35
C LEU A 17 1.95 6.37 14.89
N LYS A 18 2.40 5.46 14.03
CA LYS A 18 2.58 5.71 12.58
C LYS A 18 1.25 6.11 11.90
N TRP A 19 0.15 5.41 12.21
CA TRP A 19 -1.20 5.75 11.75
C TRP A 19 -1.69 7.10 12.29
N ARG A 20 -1.45 7.40 13.57
CA ARG A 20 -1.81 8.70 14.18
C ARG A 20 -1.05 9.86 13.54
N PHE A 21 0.23 9.70 13.22
CA PHE A 21 1.00 10.72 12.51
C PHE A 21 0.55 10.89 11.06
N CYS A 22 0.16 9.81 10.37
CA CYS A 22 -0.40 9.88 9.03
C CYS A 22 -1.76 10.60 9.02
N ARG A 23 -2.70 10.21 9.90
CA ARG A 23 -4.02 10.83 10.05
C ARG A 23 -3.95 12.34 10.38
N ASN A 24 -2.90 12.75 11.09
CA ASN A 24 -2.68 14.13 11.53
C ASN A 24 -1.70 14.92 10.63
N ALA A 25 -1.32 14.40 9.45
CA ALA A 25 -0.43 15.10 8.52
C ALA A 25 -1.20 16.02 7.57
N ASP A 26 -0.58 17.13 7.16
CA ASP A 26 -1.13 18.03 6.14
C ASP A 26 -0.99 17.44 4.73
N GLY A 27 -2.12 17.10 4.11
CA GLY A 27 -2.20 16.61 2.74
C GLY A 27 -3.64 16.56 2.23
N GLU A 28 -3.83 16.64 0.90
CA GLU A 28 -5.15 16.51 0.27
C GLU A 28 -5.60 15.04 0.13
N LYS A 29 -4.67 14.09 0.20
CA LYS A 29 -4.91 12.64 0.11
C LYS A 29 -3.89 11.85 0.92
N HIS A 30 -4.35 10.79 1.57
CA HIS A 30 -3.52 9.75 2.20
C HIS A 30 -3.66 8.44 1.42
N TYR A 31 -2.67 7.55 1.52
CA TYR A 31 -2.60 6.29 0.76
C TYR A 31 -2.20 5.12 1.67
N VAL A 32 -2.87 3.98 1.52
CA VAL A 32 -2.48 2.73 2.20
C VAL A 32 -1.63 1.89 1.25
N PHE A 33 -0.32 1.91 1.44
CA PHE A 33 0.59 1.02 0.71
C PHE A 33 0.81 -0.29 1.47
N CYS A 34 0.62 -1.41 0.77
CA CYS A 34 1.10 -2.72 1.18
C CYS A 34 2.30 -3.08 0.31
N ASN A 35 3.50 -3.11 0.90
CA ASN A 35 4.69 -3.59 0.21
C ASN A 35 4.76 -5.12 0.29
N ALA A 36 4.69 -5.78 -0.86
CA ALA A 36 4.88 -7.22 -1.04
C ALA A 36 6.10 -7.53 -1.95
N ASP A 37 7.10 -6.64 -1.95
CA ASP A 37 8.41 -6.87 -2.55
C ASP A 37 9.29 -7.73 -1.61
N GLU A 38 8.89 -9.00 -1.46
CA GLU A 38 9.56 -10.00 -0.61
C GLU A 38 10.88 -10.45 -1.27
N GLY A 39 11.87 -9.54 -1.33
CA GLY A 39 13.11 -9.68 -2.09
C GLY A 39 14.26 -10.42 -1.38
N GLU A 40 14.18 -10.63 -0.07
CA GLU A 40 15.27 -11.18 0.74
C GLU A 40 15.39 -12.72 0.56
N PRO A 41 16.58 -13.28 0.22
CA PRO A 41 16.74 -14.71 -0.01
C PRO A 41 16.31 -15.58 1.19
N GLY A 42 15.34 -16.46 0.97
CA GLY A 42 14.78 -17.33 2.02
C GLY A 42 13.49 -16.82 2.66
N THR A 43 13.03 -15.61 2.33
CA THR A 43 11.70 -15.12 2.74
C THR A 43 10.60 -15.58 1.75
N PHE A 44 9.45 -15.98 2.29
CA PHE A 44 8.27 -16.46 1.53
C PHE A 44 6.94 -16.31 2.31
N LYS A 45 6.96 -15.58 3.43
CA LYS A 45 5.82 -15.38 4.35
C LYS A 45 4.72 -14.55 3.71
N ASP A 46 5.08 -13.53 2.95
CA ASP A 46 4.13 -12.59 2.35
C ASP A 46 3.49 -13.22 1.11
N ARG A 47 4.25 -14.03 0.36
CA ARG A 47 3.72 -14.94 -0.66
C ARG A 47 2.67 -15.92 -0.11
N VAL A 48 2.90 -16.52 1.07
CA VAL A 48 1.93 -17.43 1.71
C VAL A 48 0.64 -16.68 2.06
N ILE A 49 0.73 -15.48 2.66
CA ILE A 49 -0.44 -14.64 2.98
C ILE A 49 -1.23 -14.28 1.71
N LEU A 50 -0.54 -13.88 0.64
CA LEU A 50 -1.16 -13.56 -0.66
C LEU A 50 -1.80 -14.77 -1.36
N THR A 51 -1.29 -15.98 -1.12
CA THR A 51 -1.81 -17.22 -1.73
C THR A 51 -2.99 -17.78 -0.95
N GLU A 52 -2.84 -17.93 0.38
CA GLU A 52 -3.81 -18.65 1.22
C GLU A 52 -4.88 -17.74 1.84
N ARG A 53 -4.55 -16.48 2.16
CA ARG A 53 -5.42 -15.58 2.93
C ARG A 53 -5.48 -14.13 2.42
N PRO A 54 -5.54 -13.86 1.09
CA PRO A 54 -5.57 -12.49 0.57
C PRO A 54 -6.77 -11.66 1.06
N GLN A 55 -7.92 -12.29 1.39
CA GLN A 55 -9.07 -11.56 1.96
C GLN A 55 -8.72 -10.87 3.29
N LEU A 56 -7.85 -11.46 4.12
CA LEU A 56 -7.40 -10.86 5.39
C LEU A 56 -6.43 -9.71 5.16
N LEU A 57 -5.54 -9.81 4.16
CA LEU A 57 -4.62 -8.74 3.79
C LEU A 57 -5.39 -7.48 3.36
N PHE A 58 -6.34 -7.65 2.44
CA PHE A 58 -7.15 -6.55 1.94
C PHE A 58 -8.09 -5.97 3.01
N ALA A 59 -8.68 -6.80 3.87
CA ALA A 59 -9.45 -6.30 5.03
C ALA A 59 -8.57 -5.48 5.98
N GLY A 60 -7.31 -5.88 6.20
CA GLY A 60 -6.32 -5.10 6.95
C GLY A 60 -6.01 -3.75 6.29
N MET A 61 -5.90 -3.70 4.97
CA MET A 61 -5.74 -2.45 4.22
C MET A 61 -6.97 -1.54 4.35
N THR A 62 -8.19 -2.07 4.27
CA THR A 62 -9.43 -1.30 4.48
C THR A 62 -9.50 -0.70 5.89
N ILE A 63 -9.10 -1.44 6.92
CA ILE A 63 -9.03 -0.95 8.31
C ILE A 63 -7.97 0.16 8.44
N ALA A 64 -6.81 0.00 7.80
CA ALA A 64 -5.78 1.05 7.76
C ALA A 64 -6.26 2.32 7.05
N GLY A 65 -7.02 2.18 5.95
CA GLY A 65 -7.61 3.29 5.20
C GLY A 65 -8.55 4.12 6.06
N TYR A 66 -9.49 3.44 6.75
CA TYR A 66 -10.35 4.07 7.75
C TYR A 66 -9.58 4.75 8.90
N ALA A 67 -8.49 4.14 9.36
CA ALA A 67 -7.68 4.67 10.46
C ALA A 67 -6.92 5.95 10.08
N ILE A 68 -6.45 6.10 8.83
CA ILE A 68 -5.70 7.28 8.37
C ILE A 68 -6.52 8.30 7.57
N GLY A 69 -7.75 7.97 7.18
CA GLY A 69 -8.57 8.81 6.29
C GLY A 69 -8.11 8.76 4.84
N SER A 70 -7.76 7.57 4.35
CA SER A 70 -7.39 7.32 2.94
C SER A 70 -8.56 6.69 2.19
N ASP A 71 -8.71 7.08 0.92
CA ASP A 71 -9.65 6.50 -0.04
C ASP A 71 -9.00 5.55 -1.08
N GLU A 72 -7.66 5.39 -1.04
CA GLU A 72 -6.91 4.59 -2.02
C GLU A 72 -5.85 3.68 -1.36
N GLY A 73 -5.95 2.38 -1.64
CA GLY A 73 -4.97 1.36 -1.27
C GLY A 73 -4.16 0.89 -2.48
N ILE A 74 -2.88 0.61 -2.27
CA ILE A 74 -1.95 0.14 -3.31
C ILE A 74 -1.23 -1.10 -2.79
N LEU A 75 -1.51 -2.26 -3.38
CA LEU A 75 -0.69 -3.46 -3.22
C LEU A 75 0.46 -3.37 -4.21
N TYR A 76 1.66 -3.09 -3.72
CA TYR A 76 2.89 -3.10 -4.50
C TYR A 76 3.45 -4.53 -4.53
N LEU A 77 3.39 -5.18 -5.68
CA LEU A 77 3.70 -6.60 -5.85
C LEU A 77 4.92 -6.77 -6.75
N ARG A 78 5.89 -7.60 -6.33
CA ARG A 78 7.06 -7.92 -7.17
C ARG A 78 6.65 -8.62 -8.46
N TYR A 79 7.36 -8.34 -9.57
CA TYR A 79 6.95 -8.77 -10.91
C TYR A 79 6.93 -10.31 -11.05
N GLU A 80 7.75 -11.02 -10.29
CA GLU A 80 7.79 -12.49 -10.27
C GLU A 80 6.51 -13.12 -9.71
N TYR A 81 5.71 -12.37 -8.93
CA TYR A 81 4.41 -12.80 -8.40
C TYR A 81 3.23 -12.43 -9.33
N LYS A 82 3.50 -11.95 -10.54
CA LYS A 82 2.47 -11.61 -11.54
C LYS A 82 1.53 -12.77 -11.91
N PHE A 83 1.95 -14.02 -11.74
CA PHE A 83 1.06 -15.18 -11.91
C PHE A 83 -0.14 -15.16 -10.93
N MET A 84 -0.02 -14.47 -9.80
CA MET A 84 -1.08 -14.32 -8.79
C MET A 84 -2.09 -13.20 -9.13
N GLU A 85 -1.81 -12.37 -10.14
CA GLU A 85 -2.57 -11.15 -10.44
C GLU A 85 -4.08 -11.41 -10.62
N ALA A 86 -4.43 -12.46 -11.37
CA ALA A 86 -5.81 -12.82 -11.64
C ALA A 86 -6.57 -13.22 -10.36
N GLN A 87 -5.95 -14.04 -9.52
CA GLN A 87 -6.54 -14.50 -8.26
C GLN A 87 -6.70 -13.35 -7.25
N LEU A 88 -5.71 -12.47 -7.16
CA LEU A 88 -5.79 -11.28 -6.31
C LEU A 88 -6.84 -10.29 -6.80
N LYS A 89 -6.99 -10.11 -8.12
CA LYS A 89 -8.07 -9.31 -8.73
C LYS A 89 -9.46 -9.90 -8.49
N GLU A 90 -9.60 -11.22 -8.58
CA GLU A 90 -10.85 -11.92 -8.26
C GLU A 90 -11.24 -11.68 -6.80
N VAL A 91 -10.31 -11.85 -5.86
CA VAL A 91 -10.55 -11.60 -4.42
C VAL A 91 -10.90 -10.14 -4.15
N LEU A 92 -10.23 -9.18 -4.80
CA LEU A 92 -10.60 -7.77 -4.72
C LEU A 92 -12.03 -7.52 -5.23
N GLN A 93 -12.45 -8.19 -6.31
CA GLN A 93 -13.81 -8.09 -6.82
C GLN A 93 -14.82 -8.69 -5.83
N GLN A 94 -14.57 -9.88 -5.30
CA GLN A 94 -15.41 -10.51 -4.27
C GLN A 94 -15.55 -9.63 -3.00
N LEU A 95 -14.60 -8.74 -2.71
CA LEU A 95 -14.70 -7.77 -1.61
C LEU A 95 -15.52 -6.53 -1.99
N ARG A 96 -15.42 -6.03 -3.23
CA ARG A 96 -16.31 -4.98 -3.76
C ARG A 96 -17.76 -5.45 -3.80
N ASP A 97 -18.01 -6.67 -4.26
CA ASP A 97 -19.34 -7.30 -4.36
C ASP A 97 -20.00 -7.46 -2.97
N LYS A 98 -19.19 -7.62 -1.91
CA LYS A 98 -19.61 -7.66 -0.50
C LYS A 98 -19.71 -6.27 0.16
N ASN A 99 -19.49 -5.18 -0.57
CA ASN A 99 -19.39 -3.81 -0.05
C ASN A 99 -18.31 -3.64 1.05
N LEU A 100 -17.21 -4.39 0.95
CA LEU A 100 -16.01 -4.30 1.80
C LEU A 100 -14.87 -3.49 1.16
N LEU A 101 -15.04 -3.11 -0.11
CA LEU A 101 -14.24 -2.17 -0.89
C LEU A 101 -15.16 -1.33 -1.79
N GLY A 102 -14.66 -0.21 -2.29
CA GLY A 102 -15.40 0.73 -3.12
C GLY A 102 -15.99 1.88 -2.29
N LYS A 103 -17.28 2.16 -2.45
CA LYS A 103 -17.95 3.31 -1.82
C LYS A 103 -18.87 2.94 -0.67
N ASN A 104 -18.98 3.85 0.31
CA ASN A 104 -19.82 3.74 1.51
C ASN A 104 -19.74 2.35 2.18
N ILE A 105 -18.52 1.90 2.46
CA ILE A 105 -18.19 0.52 2.88
C ILE A 105 -18.98 0.12 4.13
N THR A 106 -19.52 -1.09 4.13
CA THR A 106 -20.47 -1.60 5.14
C THR A 106 -21.70 -0.70 5.37
N GLY A 107 -22.12 0.04 4.35
CA GLY A 107 -23.19 1.03 4.42
C GLY A 107 -22.83 2.34 5.15
N LYS A 108 -21.55 2.57 5.44
CA LYS A 108 -21.10 3.77 6.16
C LYS A 108 -20.87 4.94 5.21
N GLU A 109 -21.76 5.93 5.26
CA GLU A 109 -21.67 7.13 4.43
C GLU A 109 -20.31 7.85 4.61
N GLY A 110 -19.69 8.20 3.47
CA GLY A 110 -18.41 8.90 3.43
C GLY A 110 -17.18 8.04 3.76
N PHE A 111 -17.35 6.73 3.99
CA PHE A 111 -16.22 5.78 4.06
C PHE A 111 -16.05 5.06 2.71
N ASP A 112 -15.31 5.72 1.81
CA ASP A 112 -14.87 5.14 0.54
C ASP A 112 -13.42 4.64 0.69
N PHE A 113 -13.10 3.46 0.13
CA PHE A 113 -11.73 2.94 0.01
C PHE A 113 -11.67 1.81 -1.03
N ASP A 114 -10.78 1.90 -2.02
CA ASP A 114 -10.55 0.81 -2.98
C ASP A 114 -9.04 0.53 -3.17
N ILE A 115 -8.72 -0.72 -3.51
CA ILE A 115 -7.34 -1.23 -3.63
C ILE A 115 -7.03 -1.56 -5.08
N ARG A 116 -5.91 -1.01 -5.58
CA ARG A 116 -5.29 -1.38 -6.85
C ARG A 116 -3.99 -2.15 -6.65
N ILE A 117 -3.69 -3.05 -7.59
CA ILE A 117 -2.40 -3.77 -7.65
C ILE A 117 -1.47 -2.95 -8.55
N GLN A 118 -0.23 -2.74 -8.12
CA GLN A 118 0.84 -2.14 -8.91
C GLN A 118 2.07 -3.04 -8.89
N PHE A 119 2.70 -3.24 -10.04
CA PHE A 119 3.89 -4.06 -10.15
C PHE A 119 5.17 -3.24 -9.96
N GLY A 120 6.12 -3.82 -9.24
CA GLY A 120 7.48 -3.27 -9.18
C GLY A 120 8.26 -3.48 -10.48
N GLY A 121 9.14 -2.54 -10.81
CA GLY A 121 9.88 -2.50 -12.08
C GLY A 121 11.04 -3.50 -12.22
N GLY A 122 11.08 -4.57 -11.41
CA GLY A 122 12.14 -5.58 -11.43
C GLY A 122 13.49 -5.12 -10.87
N ALA A 123 13.58 -3.92 -10.27
CA ALA A 123 14.79 -3.42 -9.63
C ALA A 123 14.78 -3.74 -8.12
N TYR A 124 15.84 -4.42 -7.65
CA TYR A 124 16.06 -4.84 -6.24
C TYR A 124 16.11 -3.68 -5.22
N VAL A 125 15.97 -2.43 -5.67
CA VAL A 125 16.07 -1.21 -4.84
C VAL A 125 14.68 -0.72 -4.35
N CYS A 126 13.59 -1.36 -4.79
CA CYS A 126 12.22 -0.93 -4.46
C CYS A 126 11.78 -1.22 -3.01
N GLY A 127 12.57 -1.95 -2.23
CA GLY A 127 12.29 -2.23 -0.81
C GLY A 127 12.41 -1.01 0.12
N GLU A 128 13.06 0.09 -0.29
CA GLU A 128 13.13 1.34 0.49
C GLU A 128 11.87 2.20 0.24
N GLU A 129 11.31 2.73 1.34
CA GLU A 129 10.04 3.48 1.36
C GLU A 129 10.01 4.67 0.37
N SER A 130 11.18 5.22 0.03
CA SER A 130 11.35 6.30 -0.94
C SER A 130 11.34 5.86 -2.40
N ALA A 131 11.90 4.68 -2.72
CA ALA A 131 12.00 4.17 -4.09
C ALA A 131 10.67 3.61 -4.60
N LEU A 132 9.87 3.05 -3.68
CA LEU A 132 8.52 2.58 -3.95
C LEU A 132 7.60 3.73 -4.42
N LEU A 133 7.77 4.95 -3.90
CA LEU A 133 7.07 6.16 -4.36
C LEU A 133 7.37 6.49 -5.82
N GLU A 134 8.65 6.62 -6.20
CA GLU A 134 9.03 6.96 -7.58
C GLU A 134 8.58 5.87 -8.57
N SER A 135 8.65 4.59 -8.17
CA SER A 135 8.09 3.48 -8.94
C SER A 135 6.56 3.47 -8.99
N ALA A 136 5.88 3.97 -7.96
CA ALA A 136 4.42 4.11 -7.95
C ALA A 136 3.96 5.22 -8.92
N GLU A 137 4.73 6.29 -9.01
CA GLU A 137 4.53 7.42 -9.95
C GLU A 137 4.99 7.12 -11.40
N GLY A 138 5.48 5.90 -11.67
CA GLY A 138 5.86 5.46 -13.02
C GLY A 138 7.22 5.99 -13.50
N LYS A 139 8.06 6.50 -12.59
CA LYS A 139 9.44 6.92 -12.86
C LYS A 139 10.40 5.75 -12.58
N ARG A 140 11.71 5.99 -12.74
CA ARG A 140 12.73 5.02 -12.31
C ARG A 140 12.74 4.90 -10.79
N GLY A 141 12.81 3.67 -10.28
CA GLY A 141 13.01 3.36 -8.86
C GLY A 141 14.45 3.62 -8.40
N GLU A 142 14.94 4.83 -8.60
CA GLU A 142 16.21 5.31 -8.06
C GLU A 142 15.94 5.86 -6.63
N PRO A 143 16.71 5.46 -5.60
CA PRO A 143 16.49 5.89 -4.23
C PRO A 143 16.88 7.37 -4.08
N ARG A 144 16.00 8.20 -3.52
CA ARG A 144 16.31 9.61 -3.26
C ARG A 144 17.45 9.73 -2.26
N ASP A 145 18.46 10.53 -2.59
CA ASP A 145 19.51 10.90 -1.64
C ASP A 145 18.92 11.55 -0.39
N ARG A 146 19.43 11.17 0.78
CA ARG A 146 19.12 11.83 2.05
C ARG A 146 20.06 13.03 2.20
N PRO A 147 19.58 14.25 2.53
CA PRO A 147 18.25 14.59 3.05
C PRO A 147 17.23 15.00 1.96
N PRO A 148 15.90 14.90 2.22
CA PRO A 148 15.25 14.76 3.53
C PRO A 148 14.67 13.36 3.82
N PHE A 149 14.19 13.15 5.06
CA PHE A 149 13.52 11.90 5.47
C PHE A 149 12.04 11.83 5.05
N PRO A 150 11.48 10.63 4.75
CA PRO A 150 10.07 10.45 4.32
C PRO A 150 9.01 11.00 5.30
N VAL A 151 9.32 11.02 6.60
CA VAL A 151 8.41 11.56 7.64
C VAL A 151 8.21 13.08 7.51
N VAL A 152 9.14 13.79 6.85
CA VAL A 152 9.06 15.23 6.58
C VAL A 152 8.68 15.49 5.11
N LYS A 153 9.17 14.67 4.16
CA LYS A 153 8.82 14.81 2.74
C LYS A 153 8.74 13.45 2.02
N GLY A 154 7.58 12.81 2.13
CA GLY A 154 7.09 11.78 1.22
C GLY A 154 6.08 12.43 0.26
N TYR A 155 6.17 12.08 -1.03
CA TYR A 155 6.07 12.97 -2.21
C TYR A 155 7.18 14.05 -2.20
#